data_AF-A0A246BTJ6-F1
#
_entry.id   AF-A0A246BTJ6-F1
#
_cell.length_a   1.000
_cell.length_b   1.000
_cell.length_c   1.000
_cell.angle_alpha   90.00
_cell.angle_beta   90.00
_cell.angle_gamma   90.00
#
_symmetry.space_group_name_H-M   'P 1'
#
loop_
_entity.id
_entity.type
_entity.pdbx_description
1 polymer ?
#
loop_
_entity_poly.entity_id
_entity_poly.type
_entity_poly.pdbx_seq_one_letter_code
_entity_poly.pdbx_strand_id
1 'polypeptide(L)'
;MITVTPAEVPQLIPDAPADVTDVTEGHLTLAALWVAQRLAERNVSDTALDTPQRLAARTAIAAKALELRAGTDSGITLHHVATSGPAKVIESIKIPDELEVKYRAAASKDETLTLTSTHWAGLAEKFLLLAFPSAPRRPLFPGAAR
;
A
#
# COMPACT_ATOMS: atom_id res chain seq x y z
N MET A 1 6.25 -16.60 -2.73
CA MET A 1 5.13 -15.64 -2.92
C MET A 1 4.93 -14.98 -1.58
N ILE A 2 4.98 -13.66 -1.54
CA ILE A 2 4.80 -12.89 -0.31
C ILE A 2 3.33 -13.00 0.08
N THR A 3 3.08 -13.44 1.31
CA THR A 3 1.73 -13.60 1.87
C THR A 3 1.54 -12.68 3.07
N VAL A 4 0.29 -12.26 3.27
CA VAL A 4 -0.15 -11.47 4.42
C VAL A 4 -1.44 -12.09 4.92
N THR A 5 -1.55 -12.30 6.23
CA THR A 5 -2.79 -12.79 6.84
C THR A 5 -3.69 -11.62 7.26
N PRO A 6 -5.02 -11.81 7.42
CA PRO A 6 -5.90 -10.74 7.88
C PRO A 6 -5.45 -10.09 9.20
N ALA A 7 -4.91 -10.90 10.13
CA ALA A 7 -4.40 -10.43 11.42
C ALA A 7 -3.14 -9.53 11.29
N GLU A 8 -2.39 -9.66 10.20
CA GLU A 8 -1.18 -8.87 9.94
C GLU A 8 -1.48 -7.52 9.27
N VAL A 9 -2.64 -7.36 8.63
CA VAL A 9 -3.04 -6.09 7.98
C VAL A 9 -3.01 -4.90 8.96
N PRO A 10 -3.64 -4.95 10.15
CA PRO A 10 -3.59 -3.83 11.10
C PRO A 10 -2.19 -3.63 11.72
N GLN A 11 -1.33 -4.64 11.69
CA GLN A 11 0.06 -4.50 12.14
C GLN A 11 0.90 -3.75 11.09
N LEU A 12 0.67 -4.01 9.81
CA LEU A 12 1.40 -3.41 8.69
C LEU A 12 0.92 -1.97 8.38
N ILE A 13 -0.34 -1.68 8.67
CA ILE A 13 -0.96 -0.36 8.50
C ILE A 13 -1.63 -0.03 9.85
N PRO A 14 -0.86 0.48 10.82
CA PRO A 14 -1.42 0.90 12.10
C PRO A 14 -2.46 2.01 11.84
N ASP A 15 -3.46 2.04 12.70
CA ASP A 15 -4.59 2.99 12.66
C ASP A 15 -5.64 2.75 11.56
N ALA A 16 -5.49 1.67 10.78
CA ALA A 16 -6.59 1.11 10.00
C ALA A 16 -7.68 0.62 10.97
N PRO A 17 -8.97 0.88 10.68
CA PRO A 17 -10.02 0.74 11.67
C PRO A 17 -10.29 -0.74 11.97
N ALA A 18 -10.85 -1.07 13.13
CA ALA A 18 -11.01 -2.47 13.58
C ALA A 18 -11.92 -3.32 12.65
N ASP A 19 -12.75 -2.68 11.83
CA ASP A 19 -13.55 -3.27 10.75
C ASP A 19 -12.71 -3.72 9.53
N VAL A 20 -11.39 -3.54 9.55
CA VAL A 20 -10.45 -4.26 8.66
C VAL A 20 -10.57 -5.79 8.79
N THR A 21 -11.29 -6.27 9.81
CA THR A 21 -11.78 -7.66 9.91
C THR A 21 -12.59 -8.13 8.69
N ASP A 22 -13.15 -7.23 7.87
CA ASP A 22 -13.81 -7.58 6.59
C ASP A 22 -12.84 -7.78 5.41
N VAL A 23 -11.54 -7.58 5.61
CA VAL A 23 -10.54 -7.96 4.59
C VAL A 23 -10.46 -9.49 4.53
N THR A 24 -11.28 -10.06 3.65
CA THR A 24 -11.29 -11.49 3.39
C THR A 24 -9.96 -12.00 2.81
N GLU A 25 -9.70 -13.29 2.97
CA GLU A 25 -8.55 -13.96 2.34
C GLU A 25 -8.53 -13.80 0.82
N GLY A 26 -9.70 -13.61 0.19
CA GLY A 26 -9.82 -13.33 -1.23
C GLY A 26 -9.15 -12.01 -1.64
N HIS A 27 -9.38 -10.92 -0.90
CA HIS A 27 -8.74 -9.64 -1.16
C HIS A 27 -7.22 -9.71 -1.00
N LEU A 28 -6.74 -10.42 0.02
CA LEU A 28 -5.32 -10.62 0.28
C LEU A 28 -4.66 -11.48 -0.82
N THR A 29 -5.34 -12.51 -1.29
CA THR A 29 -4.86 -13.37 -2.39
C THR A 29 -4.71 -12.56 -3.68
N LEU A 30 -5.72 -11.75 -4.03
CA LEU A 30 -5.65 -10.87 -5.20
C LEU A 30 -4.54 -9.83 -5.07
N ALA A 31 -4.37 -9.24 -3.88
CA ALA A 31 -3.30 -8.30 -3.61
C ALA A 31 -1.90 -8.95 -3.71
N ALA A 32 -1.74 -10.19 -3.23
CA ALA A 32 -0.49 -10.94 -3.35
C ALA A 32 -0.16 -11.28 -4.81
N LEU A 33 -1.16 -11.68 -5.60
CA LEU A 33 -1.01 -11.90 -7.05
C LEU A 33 -0.61 -10.61 -7.78
N TRP A 34 -1.20 -9.48 -7.41
CA TRP A 34 -0.81 -8.18 -7.94
C TRP A 34 0.66 -7.85 -7.65
N VAL A 35 1.13 -8.04 -6.40
CA VAL A 35 2.56 -7.85 -6.09
C VAL A 35 3.45 -8.84 -6.84
N ALA A 36 3.04 -10.09 -6.97
CA ALA A 36 3.78 -11.09 -7.74
C ALA A 36 3.91 -10.72 -9.23
N GLN A 37 2.84 -10.18 -9.83
CA GLN A 37 2.89 -9.63 -11.19
C GLN A 37 3.88 -8.46 -11.27
N ARG A 38 3.81 -7.51 -10.32
CA ARG A 38 4.72 -6.35 -10.28
C ARG A 38 6.19 -6.74 -10.13
N LEU A 39 6.47 -7.77 -9.34
CA LEU A 39 7.79 -8.39 -9.19
C LEU A 39 8.26 -8.99 -10.52
N ALA A 40 7.41 -9.77 -11.18
CA ALA A 40 7.71 -10.40 -12.46
C ALA A 40 7.96 -9.36 -13.58
N GLU A 41 7.16 -8.29 -13.65
CA GLU A 41 7.36 -7.17 -14.58
C GLU A 41 8.75 -6.53 -14.43
N ARG A 42 9.30 -6.55 -13.22
CA ARG A 42 10.61 -5.99 -12.87
C ARG A 42 11.74 -7.03 -12.88
N ASN A 43 11.44 -8.29 -13.20
CA ASN A 43 12.36 -9.43 -13.12
C ASN A 43 13.03 -9.58 -11.74
N VAL A 44 12.30 -9.24 -10.68
CA VAL A 44 12.78 -9.38 -9.30
C VAL A 44 12.17 -10.64 -8.71
N SER A 45 13.00 -11.51 -8.12
CA SER A 45 12.53 -12.65 -7.34
C SER A 45 12.14 -12.20 -5.92
N ASP A 46 11.10 -12.81 -5.36
CA ASP A 46 10.72 -12.66 -3.94
C ASP A 46 11.88 -13.01 -2.99
N THR A 47 12.71 -13.98 -3.36
CA THR A 47 13.88 -14.39 -2.57
C THR A 47 15.03 -13.38 -2.61
N ALA A 48 15.00 -12.45 -3.56
CA ALA A 48 16.02 -11.40 -3.70
C ALA A 48 15.71 -10.15 -2.86
N LEU A 49 14.59 -10.14 -2.12
CA LEU A 49 14.19 -9.02 -1.28
C LEU A 49 14.82 -9.08 0.11
N ASP A 50 15.51 -7.99 0.45
CA ASP A 50 16.01 -7.75 1.80
C ASP A 50 14.85 -7.49 2.77
N THR A 51 15.12 -7.60 4.08
CA THR A 51 14.12 -7.41 5.15
C THR A 51 13.26 -6.15 5.00
N PRO A 52 13.79 -4.93 4.80
CA PRO A 52 12.97 -3.73 4.65
C PRO A 52 12.15 -3.73 3.35
N GLN A 53 12.67 -4.30 2.27
CA GLN A 53 11.94 -4.41 1.01
C GLN A 53 10.80 -5.42 1.10
N ARG A 54 11.02 -6.52 1.82
CA ARG A 54 9.99 -7.51 2.14
C ARG A 54 8.89 -6.91 3.00
N LEU A 55 9.25 -6.10 4.00
CA LEU A 55 8.27 -5.36 4.81
C LEU A 55 7.45 -4.41 3.93
N ALA A 56 8.09 -3.58 3.11
CA ALA A 56 7.41 -2.69 2.20
C ALA A 56 6.49 -3.42 1.21
N ALA A 57 6.91 -4.58 0.69
CA ALA A 57 6.08 -5.41 -0.19
C ALA A 57 4.86 -5.99 0.55
N ARG A 58 5.01 -6.43 1.81
CA ARG A 58 3.89 -6.87 2.65
C ARG A 58 2.93 -5.72 2.94
N THR A 59 3.44 -4.52 3.23
CA THR A 59 2.61 -3.32 3.42
C THR A 59 1.90 -2.92 2.12
N ALA A 60 2.53 -3.12 0.94
CA ALA A 60 1.88 -2.93 -0.35
C ALA A 60 0.72 -3.90 -0.57
N ILE A 61 0.87 -5.17 -0.18
CA ILE A 61 -0.22 -6.17 -0.20
C ILE A 61 -1.38 -5.72 0.70
N ALA A 62 -1.07 -5.31 1.94
CA ALA A 62 -2.08 -4.82 2.88
C ALA A 62 -2.84 -3.61 2.30
N ALA A 63 -2.13 -2.62 1.76
CA ALA A 63 -2.73 -1.43 1.16
C ALA A 63 -3.57 -1.76 -0.09
N LYS A 64 -3.11 -2.71 -0.92
CA LYS A 64 -3.85 -3.18 -2.10
C LYS A 64 -5.11 -3.96 -1.71
N ALA A 65 -5.07 -4.74 -0.64
CA ALA A 65 -6.25 -5.42 -0.12
C ALA A 65 -7.30 -4.41 0.40
N LEU A 66 -6.85 -3.33 1.05
CA LEU A 66 -7.70 -2.23 1.47
C LEU A 66 -8.26 -1.44 0.28
N GLU A 67 -7.50 -1.26 -0.81
CA GLU A 67 -8.04 -0.69 -2.06
C GLU A 67 -9.20 -1.53 -2.61
N LEU A 68 -9.02 -2.85 -2.66
CA LEU A 68 -10.04 -3.77 -3.18
C LEU A 68 -11.31 -3.73 -2.33
N ARG A 69 -11.17 -3.73 -1.00
CA ARG A 69 -12.29 -3.53 -0.06
C ARG A 69 -12.94 -2.15 -0.22
N ALA A 70 -12.14 -1.09 -0.32
CA ALA A 70 -12.66 0.27 -0.51
C ALA A 70 -13.28 0.49 -1.92
N GLY A 71 -13.12 -0.46 -2.83
CA GLY A 71 -13.81 -0.49 -4.12
C GLY A 71 -15.23 -1.06 -4.01
N THR A 72 -15.49 -1.90 -2.99
CA THR A 72 -16.82 -2.48 -2.73
C THR A 72 -17.64 -1.61 -1.78
N ASP A 73 -17.00 -1.07 -0.74
CA ASP A 73 -17.60 -0.12 0.20
C ASP A 73 -16.98 1.25 -0.02
N SER A 74 -17.78 2.32 0.00
CA SER A 74 -17.46 3.70 -0.43
C SER A 74 -16.24 4.42 0.19
N GLY A 75 -15.37 3.71 0.91
CA GLY A 75 -14.10 4.16 1.48
C GLY A 75 -13.78 3.43 2.78
N ILE A 76 -12.56 3.55 3.27
CA ILE A 76 -12.12 3.04 4.57
C ILE A 76 -11.67 4.22 5.42
N THR A 77 -12.20 4.32 6.64
CA THR A 77 -11.92 5.44 7.54
C THR A 77 -10.77 5.09 8.47
N LEU A 78 -9.64 5.75 8.34
CA LEU A 78 -8.54 5.69 9.30
C LEU A 78 -8.86 6.57 10.51
N HIS A 79 -8.48 6.11 11.70
CA HIS A 79 -8.55 6.90 12.94
C HIS A 79 -7.14 7.42 13.30
N HIS A 80 -7.03 8.38 14.22
CA HIS A 80 -5.74 8.82 14.79
C HIS A 80 -4.67 9.28 13.79
N VAL A 81 -5.06 9.84 12.64
CA VAL A 81 -4.07 10.19 11.62
C VAL A 81 -3.36 11.50 11.98
N ALA A 82 -2.03 11.50 11.89
CA ALA A 82 -1.21 12.67 12.17
C ALA A 82 -1.51 13.82 11.18
N THR A 83 -2.14 14.89 11.67
CA THR A 83 -2.42 16.10 10.89
C THR A 83 -1.30 17.13 11.02
N SER A 84 -0.95 17.80 9.93
CA SER A 84 0.00 18.93 9.94
C SER A 84 -0.56 20.11 9.13
N GLY A 85 -0.33 21.33 9.65
CA GLY A 85 -0.73 22.59 9.02
C GLY A 85 -2.21 23.01 9.21
N PRO A 86 -2.57 24.25 8.81
CA PRO A 86 -3.89 24.85 9.05
C PRO A 86 -5.03 24.17 8.27
N ALA A 87 -4.72 23.39 7.25
CA ALA A 87 -5.68 22.69 6.40
C ALA A 87 -6.03 21.26 6.88
N LYS A 88 -5.49 20.82 8.03
CA LYS A 88 -5.64 19.44 8.57
C LYS A 88 -5.38 18.37 7.49
N VAL A 89 -4.40 18.62 6.62
CA VAL A 89 -4.01 17.66 5.59
C VAL A 89 -3.12 16.63 6.27
N ILE A 90 -3.36 15.35 5.97
CA ILE A 90 -2.50 14.30 6.50
C ILE A 90 -1.18 14.40 5.76
N GLU A 91 -0.11 14.60 6.50
CA GLU A 91 1.21 14.68 5.89
C GLU A 91 1.86 13.31 5.78
N SER A 92 1.49 12.34 6.61
CA SER A 92 2.09 11.00 6.60
C SER A 92 1.23 9.90 7.21
N ILE A 93 1.42 8.68 6.71
CA ILE A 93 0.99 7.44 7.37
C ILE A 93 2.25 6.80 7.95
N LYS A 94 2.25 6.60 9.27
CA LYS A 94 3.34 5.92 9.98
C LYS A 94 3.17 4.41 9.82
N ILE A 95 4.26 3.72 9.52
CA ILE A 95 4.35 2.26 9.50
C ILE A 95 5.29 1.88 10.64
N PRO A 96 5.21 0.67 11.21
CA PRO A 96 6.07 0.29 12.30
C PRO A 96 7.56 0.53 12.01
N ASP A 97 8.20 1.12 13.01
CA ASP A 97 9.63 1.32 13.27
C ASP A 97 10.53 2.05 12.24
N GLU A 98 10.23 2.14 10.93
CA GLU A 98 11.23 2.72 9.99
C GLU A 98 10.70 3.48 8.75
N LEU A 99 9.38 3.48 8.47
CA LEU A 99 8.85 4.04 7.21
C LEU A 99 7.72 5.05 7.45
N GLU A 100 7.91 6.25 6.92
CA GLU A 100 6.90 7.30 6.89
C GLU A 100 6.58 7.67 5.45
N VAL A 101 5.35 7.36 4.99
CA VAL A 101 4.94 7.72 3.62
C VAL A 101 4.14 8.99 3.66
N LYS A 102 4.69 10.05 3.04
CA LYS A 102 4.00 11.34 2.98
C LYS A 102 2.80 11.31 2.02
N TYR A 103 1.61 11.69 2.50
CA TYR A 103 0.35 11.58 1.76
C TYR A 103 -0.54 12.82 1.85
N ARG A 104 -0.21 13.89 1.12
CA ARG A 104 -0.97 15.16 1.12
C ARG A 104 -2.25 15.17 0.24
N ALA A 105 -3.01 14.08 0.16
CA ALA A 105 -4.15 14.02 -0.79
C ALA A 105 -5.54 14.09 -0.14
N ALA A 106 -5.66 14.04 1.18
CA ALA A 106 -6.96 14.05 1.85
C ALA A 106 -6.93 14.91 3.12
N ALA A 107 -7.99 15.71 3.29
CA ALA A 107 -8.20 16.53 4.47
C ALA A 107 -8.85 15.69 5.57
N SER A 108 -8.27 15.71 6.76
CA SER A 108 -8.87 15.09 7.94
C SER A 108 -9.97 15.97 8.51
N LYS A 109 -11.06 15.32 8.91
CA LYS A 109 -12.09 15.93 9.75
C LYS A 109 -12.13 15.13 11.05
N ASP A 110 -11.99 15.83 12.17
CA ASP A 110 -12.09 15.24 13.51
C ASP A 110 -11.15 14.04 13.74
N GLU A 111 -9.88 14.14 13.30
CA GLU A 111 -8.84 13.09 13.42
C GLU A 111 -9.15 11.78 12.68
N THR A 112 -10.23 11.78 11.90
CA THR A 112 -10.60 10.68 11.01
C THR A 112 -10.29 11.04 9.56
N LEU A 113 -10.02 10.01 8.76
CA LEU A 113 -9.73 10.14 7.35
C LEU A 113 -10.37 9.01 6.56
N THR A 114 -11.38 9.32 5.78
CA THR A 114 -11.91 8.36 4.81
C THR A 114 -11.05 8.35 3.55
N LEU A 115 -10.36 7.24 3.31
CA LEU A 115 -9.62 6.97 2.10
C LEU A 115 -10.48 6.17 1.13
N THR A 116 -10.65 6.69 -0.08
CA THR A 116 -11.31 5.98 -1.18
C THR A 116 -10.36 4.92 -1.77
N SER A 117 -10.90 4.02 -2.59
CA SER A 117 -10.11 3.03 -3.33
C SER A 117 -8.91 3.68 -4.08
N THR A 118 -9.12 4.80 -4.77
CA THR A 118 -8.06 5.51 -5.50
C THR A 118 -6.91 5.97 -4.60
N HIS A 119 -7.22 6.37 -3.36
CA HIS A 119 -6.20 6.78 -2.41
C HIS A 119 -5.35 5.58 -1.95
N TRP A 120 -5.99 4.46 -1.66
CA TRP A 120 -5.34 3.19 -1.31
C TRP A 120 -4.48 2.64 -2.45
N ALA A 121 -4.96 2.74 -3.69
CA ALA A 121 -4.19 2.37 -4.87
C ALA A 121 -2.88 3.17 -4.96
N GLY A 122 -2.94 4.49 -4.73
CA GLY A 122 -1.77 5.35 -4.69
C GLY A 122 -0.78 4.99 -3.58
N LEU A 123 -1.28 4.58 -2.40
CA LEU A 123 -0.43 4.12 -1.30
C LEU A 123 0.23 2.77 -1.60
N ALA A 124 -0.53 1.80 -2.12
CA ALA A 124 -0.01 0.51 -2.54
C ALA A 124 1.14 0.65 -3.55
N GLU A 125 0.99 1.54 -4.54
CA GLU A 125 2.06 1.85 -5.51
C GLU A 125 3.29 2.49 -4.85
N LYS A 126 3.12 3.40 -3.89
CA LYS A 126 4.24 3.99 -3.14
C LYS A 126 5.00 2.94 -2.33
N PHE A 127 4.31 2.02 -1.67
CA PHE A 127 4.94 0.91 -0.95
C PHE A 127 5.67 -0.05 -1.87
N LEU A 128 5.09 -0.31 -3.03
CA LEU A 128 5.75 -1.09 -4.06
C LEU A 128 7.01 -0.38 -4.59
N LEU A 129 7.02 0.95 -4.71
CA LEU A 129 8.24 1.68 -5.08
C LEU A 129 9.32 1.58 -3.99
N LEU A 130 8.94 1.60 -2.71
CA LEU A 130 9.86 1.41 -1.59
C LEU A 130 10.41 -0.03 -1.52
N ALA A 131 9.60 -1.02 -1.88
CA ALA A 131 10.05 -2.40 -2.00
C ALA A 131 11.07 -2.59 -3.15
N PHE A 132 11.03 -1.74 -4.18
CA PHE A 132 11.87 -1.86 -5.37
C PHE A 132 12.37 -0.49 -5.87
N PRO A 133 13.29 0.18 -5.13
CA PRO A 133 13.74 1.53 -5.48
C PRO A 133 14.55 1.58 -6.79
N SER A 134 15.09 0.44 -7.23
CA SER A 134 16.11 0.35 -8.28
C SER A 134 15.66 -0.32 -9.59
N ALA A 135 14.38 -0.65 -9.77
CA ALA A 135 13.93 -1.26 -11.03
C ALA A 135 13.45 -0.18 -12.02
N PRO A 136 14.20 0.11 -13.11
CA PRO A 136 13.69 1.01 -14.15
C PRO A 136 12.35 0.47 -14.65
N ARG A 137 11.33 1.35 -14.72
CA ARG A 137 10.15 1.12 -15.57
C ARG A 137 10.72 0.89 -16.96
N ARG A 138 10.71 -0.36 -17.47
CA ARG A 138 11.29 -0.70 -18.78
C ARG A 138 11.06 0.45 -19.77
N PRO A 139 12.10 1.14 -20.25
CA PRO A 139 11.96 1.79 -21.54
C PRO A 139 11.79 0.64 -22.52
N LEU A 140 10.59 0.52 -23.10
CA LEU A 140 10.42 -0.15 -24.38
C LEU A 140 11.53 0.38 -25.28
N PHE A 141 12.45 -0.49 -25.71
CA PHE A 141 13.53 -0.12 -26.60
C PHE A 141 12.95 0.67 -27.78
N PRO A 142 13.26 1.98 -27.94
CA PRO A 142 12.76 2.78 -29.07
C PRO A 142 13.51 2.47 -30.37
N GLY A 143 13.94 1.21 -30.55
CA GLY A 143 14.85 0.79 -31.62
C GLY A 143 14.58 -0.62 -32.16
N ALA A 144 13.41 -1.20 -31.89
CA ALA A 144 12.95 -2.45 -32.51
C ALA A 144 11.87 -2.18 -33.57
N ALA A 145 12.17 -1.25 -34.49
CA ALA A 145 11.57 -1.22 -35.81
C ALA A 145 12.73 -1.44 -36.79
N ARG A 146 12.81 -2.64 -37.36
CA ARG A 146 13.58 -2.90 -38.58
C ARG A 146 12.66 -2.72 -39.76
#